data_AF-A0AAN6G9A1-F1
#
_entry.id   AF-A0AAN6G9A1-F1
#
_cell.length_a   1.000
_cell.length_b   1.000
_cell.length_c   1.000
_cell.angle_alpha   90.00
_cell.angle_beta   90.00
_cell.angle_gamma   90.00
#
_symmetry.space_group_name_H-M   'P 1'
#
loop_
_entity.id
_entity.type
_entity.pdbx_description
1 polymer ?
#
loop_
_entity_poly.entity_id
_entity_poly.type
_entity_poly.pdbx_seq_one_letter_code
_entity_poly.pdbx_strand_id
1 'polypeptide(L)'
;MSNLPRIIGQIIFNGSIILGRAFAEAGKQAIRNARSGEASAAAAAAASHQGGRGGGVDGTGAGAAGGDPSHALTRLHRMSLQEALLILNLKPPTDAASSSSSSARILGAFPRTESTQAELLKRYEHLFKTNAPPAPKGADPAAAAKGGQGSFYVQSKIVRARERIEAEWEAYAPKPKEGEGQQAAQGSSEASGSGSGSGSGSQSQSPPSS
;
A
#
# COMPACT_ATOMS: atom_id res chain seq x y z
N MET A 1 4.66 -38.68 -51.12
CA MET A 1 5.25 -37.33 -51.21
C MET A 1 4.22 -36.35 -50.69
N SER A 2 4.37 -35.86 -49.46
CA SER A 2 3.45 -34.88 -48.87
C SER A 2 3.56 -33.56 -49.63
N ASN A 3 2.44 -33.06 -50.17
CA ASN A 3 2.37 -31.79 -50.90
C ASN A 3 2.48 -30.62 -49.92
N LEU A 4 3.71 -30.33 -49.51
CA LEU A 4 4.10 -29.27 -48.58
C LEU A 4 3.42 -27.90 -48.87
N PRO A 5 3.26 -27.45 -50.14
CA PRO A 5 2.59 -26.18 -50.42
C PRO A 5 1.11 -26.15 -50.00
N ARG A 6 0.38 -27.28 -50.10
CA ARG A 6 -1.02 -27.37 -49.68
C ARG A 6 -1.17 -27.39 -48.17
N ILE A 7 -0.26 -28.06 -47.46
CA ILE A 7 -0.26 -28.12 -45.98
C ILE A 7 0.01 -26.73 -45.40
N ILE A 8 0.97 -26.00 -45.95
CA ILE A 8 1.28 -24.62 -45.52
C ILE A 8 0.07 -23.70 -45.76
N GLY A 9 -0.56 -23.77 -46.95
CA GLY A 9 -1.76 -23.00 -47.24
C GLY A 9 -2.91 -23.26 -46.27
N GLN A 10 -3.09 -24.52 -45.86
CA GLN A 10 -4.15 -24.93 -44.95
C GLN A 10 -3.92 -24.45 -43.51
N ILE A 11 -2.66 -24.42 -43.04
CA ILE A 11 -2.30 -23.87 -41.72
C ILE A 11 -2.55 -22.36 -41.69
N ILE A 12 -2.17 -21.64 -42.75
CA ILE A 12 -2.38 -20.19 -42.85
C ILE A 12 -3.88 -19.85 -42.88
N PHE A 13 -4.66 -20.58 -43.67
CA PHE A 13 -6.11 -20.34 -43.78
C PHE A 13 -6.85 -20.62 -42.47
N ASN A 14 -6.59 -21.77 -41.83
CA ASN A 14 -7.23 -22.12 -40.57
C ASN A 14 -6.75 -21.24 -39.40
N GLY A 15 -5.47 -20.85 -39.38
CA GLY A 15 -4.92 -19.96 -38.36
C GLY A 15 -5.51 -18.54 -38.41
N SER A 16 -5.79 -18.02 -39.60
CA SER A 16 -6.35 -16.67 -39.79
C SER A 16 -7.78 -16.53 -39.25
N ILE A 17 -8.61 -17.58 -39.39
CA ILE A 17 -10.00 -17.57 -38.89
C ILE A 17 -10.04 -17.55 -37.35
N ILE A 18 -9.14 -18.30 -36.71
CA ILE A 18 -9.05 -18.38 -35.25
C ILE A 18 -8.58 -17.05 -34.67
N LEU A 19 -7.54 -16.45 -35.27
CA LEU A 19 -7.02 -15.15 -34.82
C LEU A 19 -8.05 -14.02 -35.01
N GLY A 20 -8.78 -14.00 -36.13
CA GLY A 20 -9.81 -12.98 -36.38
C GLY A 20 -11.00 -13.05 -35.40
N ARG A 21 -11.48 -14.25 -35.06
CA ARG A 21 -12.60 -14.42 -34.12
C ARG A 21 -12.22 -14.04 -32.69
N ALA A 22 -11.00 -14.36 -32.25
CA ALA A 22 -10.51 -13.98 -30.92
C ALA A 22 -10.39 -12.45 -30.76
N PHE A 23 -9.87 -11.75 -31.77
CA PHE A 23 -9.81 -10.28 -31.76
C PHE A 23 -11.19 -9.62 -31.82
N ALA A 24 -12.15 -10.21 -32.55
CA ALA A 24 -13.52 -9.70 -32.58
C ALA A 24 -14.24 -9.87 -31.24
N GLU A 25 -14.03 -10.98 -30.54
CA GLU A 25 -14.59 -11.19 -29.19
C GLU A 25 -13.91 -10.30 -28.15
N ALA A 26 -12.57 -10.23 -28.17
CA ALA A 26 -11.82 -9.34 -27.29
C ALA A 26 -12.16 -7.86 -27.54
N GLY A 27 -12.36 -7.45 -28.80
CA GLY A 27 -12.79 -6.11 -29.16
C GLY A 27 -14.19 -5.78 -28.66
N LYS A 28 -15.15 -6.71 -28.81
CA LYS A 28 -16.49 -6.56 -28.23
C LYS A 28 -16.46 -6.52 -26.71
N GLN A 29 -15.60 -7.31 -26.06
CA GLN A 29 -15.40 -7.28 -24.62
C GLN A 29 -14.75 -5.97 -24.16
N ALA A 30 -13.76 -5.45 -24.88
CA ALA A 30 -13.14 -4.16 -24.60
C ALA A 30 -14.13 -3.00 -24.74
N ILE A 31 -14.98 -3.00 -25.78
CA ILE A 31 -16.05 -2.01 -25.94
C ILE A 31 -17.09 -2.14 -24.83
N ARG A 32 -17.46 -3.37 -24.43
CA ARG A 32 -18.40 -3.58 -23.32
C ARG A 32 -17.79 -3.16 -21.98
N ASN A 33 -16.49 -3.34 -21.78
CA ASN A 33 -15.76 -2.86 -20.60
C ASN A 33 -15.56 -1.34 -20.59
N ALA A 34 -15.38 -0.72 -21.76
CA ALA A 34 -15.34 0.73 -21.89
C ALA A 34 -16.72 1.36 -21.69
N ARG A 35 -17.77 0.76 -22.25
CA ARG A 35 -19.17 1.18 -22.04
C ARG A 35 -19.69 0.83 -20.65
N SER A 36 -19.24 -0.26 -20.03
CA SER A 36 -19.55 -0.53 -18.63
C SER A 36 -18.69 0.34 -17.72
N GLY A 37 -17.50 0.78 -18.12
CA GLY A 37 -16.74 1.84 -17.45
C GLY A 37 -17.45 3.19 -17.50
N GLU A 38 -18.03 3.55 -18.64
CA GLU A 38 -18.83 4.77 -18.81
C GLU A 38 -20.23 4.65 -18.20
N ALA A 39 -20.89 3.49 -18.28
CA ALA A 39 -22.20 3.24 -17.66
C ALA A 39 -22.08 2.99 -16.15
N SER A 40 -20.95 2.48 -15.65
CA SER A 40 -20.65 2.46 -14.21
C SER A 40 -20.17 3.81 -13.72
N ALA A 41 -19.50 4.63 -14.55
CA ALA A 41 -19.23 6.03 -14.23
C ALA A 41 -20.51 6.88 -14.25
N ALA A 42 -21.44 6.63 -15.17
CA ALA A 42 -22.75 7.29 -15.24
C ALA A 42 -23.71 6.76 -14.16
N ALA A 43 -23.67 5.47 -13.82
CA ALA A 43 -24.42 4.92 -12.69
C ALA A 43 -23.81 5.33 -11.34
N ALA A 44 -22.49 5.51 -11.24
CA ALA A 44 -21.83 6.11 -10.08
C ALA A 44 -22.10 7.63 -9.99
N ALA A 45 -22.22 8.33 -11.13
CA ALA A 45 -22.64 9.73 -11.20
C ALA A 45 -24.15 9.93 -10.91
N ALA A 46 -24.98 8.92 -11.21
CA ALA A 46 -26.39 8.90 -10.84
C ALA A 46 -26.60 8.47 -9.37
N ALA A 47 -25.78 7.53 -8.87
CA ALA A 47 -25.76 7.13 -7.46
C ALA A 47 -25.21 8.24 -6.55
N SER A 48 -24.27 9.07 -7.05
CA SER A 48 -23.82 10.28 -6.36
C SER A 48 -24.85 11.43 -6.39
N HIS A 49 -25.90 11.32 -7.19
CA HIS A 49 -26.98 12.30 -7.24
C HIS A 49 -28.21 11.93 -6.39
N GLN A 50 -28.37 10.67 -5.97
CA GLN A 50 -29.51 10.20 -5.19
C GLN A 50 -29.14 9.71 -3.77
N GLY A 51 -27.92 9.99 -3.30
CA GLY A 51 -27.48 9.65 -1.96
C GLY A 51 -26.62 10.75 -1.32
N GLY A 52 -27.26 11.79 -0.78
CA GLY A 52 -26.67 12.61 0.29
C GLY A 52 -26.38 14.07 -0.07
N ARG A 53 -27.35 14.94 0.26
CA ARG A 53 -27.11 16.36 0.56
C ARG A 53 -26.23 16.47 1.81
N GLY A 54 -25.22 17.34 1.74
CA GLY A 54 -24.36 17.77 2.86
C GLY A 54 -22.89 17.67 2.45
N GLY A 55 -22.31 18.72 1.84
CA GLY A 55 -21.57 19.74 2.58
C GLY A 55 -20.15 19.21 2.85
N GLY A 56 -19.16 19.58 2.05
CA GLY A 56 -18.29 20.68 2.42
C GLY A 56 -16.98 20.14 3.00
N VAL A 57 -15.89 20.75 2.58
CA VAL A 57 -14.51 20.65 3.08
C VAL A 57 -14.37 20.24 4.55
N ASP A 58 -13.50 19.26 4.83
CA ASP A 58 -12.40 19.35 5.80
C ASP A 58 -11.86 17.97 6.15
N GLY A 59 -10.57 17.93 6.47
CA GLY A 59 -9.88 16.70 6.85
C GLY A 59 -10.35 16.13 8.19
N THR A 60 -9.79 14.96 8.48
CA THR A 60 -9.83 14.21 9.75
C THR A 60 -10.98 13.19 9.85
N GLY A 61 -10.61 11.93 10.04
CA GLY A 61 -11.57 10.88 10.36
C GLY A 61 -11.06 9.48 10.04
N ALA A 62 -10.19 8.96 10.91
CA ALA A 62 -10.04 7.53 11.08
C ALA A 62 -11.43 6.89 11.31
N GLY A 63 -11.68 5.74 10.69
CA GLY A 63 -12.84 4.90 11.02
C GLY A 63 -14.05 5.07 10.09
N ALA A 64 -13.94 4.59 8.86
CA ALA A 64 -15.10 4.08 8.13
C ALA A 64 -14.86 2.59 7.86
N ALA A 65 -15.40 1.75 8.75
CA ALA A 65 -15.44 0.31 8.57
C ALA A 65 -16.20 0.00 7.27
N GLY A 66 -15.46 -0.39 6.22
CA GLY A 66 -16.04 -0.79 4.93
C GLY A 66 -15.19 -0.47 3.70
N GLY A 67 -14.19 0.41 3.80
CA GLY A 67 -13.26 0.68 2.70
C GLY A 67 -12.09 -0.30 2.67
N ASP A 68 -11.69 -0.75 1.47
CA ASP A 68 -10.49 -1.56 1.26
C ASP A 68 -9.23 -0.78 1.73
N PRO A 69 -8.51 -1.26 2.76
CA PRO A 69 -7.34 -0.57 3.30
C PRO A 69 -6.21 -0.43 2.25
N SER A 70 -6.16 -1.33 1.25
CA SER A 70 -5.16 -1.33 0.20
C SER A 70 -5.18 -0.03 -0.62
N HIS A 71 -6.35 0.59 -0.80
CA HIS A 71 -6.48 1.89 -1.48
C HIS A 71 -5.94 3.05 -0.64
N ALA A 72 -6.17 3.05 0.67
CA ALA A 72 -5.60 4.05 1.57
C ALA A 72 -4.07 3.95 1.61
N LEU A 73 -3.55 2.73 1.73
CA LEU A 73 -2.11 2.46 1.71
C LEU A 73 -1.46 2.87 0.39
N THR A 74 -2.15 2.70 -0.74
CA THR A 74 -1.63 3.13 -2.05
C THR A 74 -1.47 4.65 -2.13
N ARG A 75 -2.41 5.42 -1.56
CA ARG A 75 -2.27 6.89 -1.48
C ARG A 75 -1.13 7.32 -0.56
N LEU A 76 -0.94 6.61 0.56
CA LEU A 76 0.11 6.87 1.53
C LEU A 76 1.51 6.57 0.97
N HIS A 77 1.70 5.38 0.41
CA HIS A 77 3.00 4.91 -0.08
C HIS A 77 3.34 5.43 -1.48
N ARG A 78 2.33 5.93 -2.22
CA ARG A 78 2.42 6.24 -3.66
C ARG A 78 2.93 5.05 -4.48
N MET A 79 2.61 3.84 -4.02
CA MET A 79 2.98 2.55 -4.63
C MET A 79 1.84 1.56 -4.42
N SER A 80 1.40 0.91 -5.49
CA SER A 80 0.37 -0.13 -5.42
C SER A 80 0.95 -1.45 -4.87
N LEU A 81 0.10 -2.33 -4.33
CA LEU A 81 0.54 -3.65 -3.88
C LEU A 81 1.12 -4.47 -5.05
N GLN A 82 0.50 -4.40 -6.22
CA GLN A 82 0.95 -5.10 -7.43
C GLN A 82 2.31 -4.60 -7.91
N GLU A 83 2.56 -3.28 -7.85
CA GLU A 83 3.88 -2.71 -8.15
C GLU A 83 4.94 -3.22 -7.18
N ALA A 84 4.63 -3.29 -5.88
CA ALA A 84 5.55 -3.80 -4.86
C ALA A 84 5.92 -5.28 -5.10
N LEU A 85 4.93 -6.12 -5.40
CA LEU A 85 5.16 -7.53 -5.74
C LEU A 85 6.02 -7.68 -7.00
N LEU A 86 5.77 -6.85 -8.02
CA LEU A 86 6.55 -6.85 -9.25
C LEU A 86 8.01 -6.42 -9.01
N ILE A 87 8.24 -5.35 -8.23
CA ILE A 87 9.58 -4.86 -7.89
C ILE A 87 10.40 -5.95 -7.19
N LEU A 88 9.79 -6.70 -6.29
CA LEU A 88 10.45 -7.78 -5.54
C LEU A 88 10.40 -9.13 -6.26
N ASN A 89 9.84 -9.16 -7.48
CA ASN A 89 9.66 -10.35 -8.31
C ASN A 89 8.97 -11.50 -7.54
N LEU A 90 8.03 -11.12 -6.68
CA LEU A 90 7.21 -12.02 -5.88
C LEU A 90 5.96 -12.39 -6.66
N LYS A 91 5.61 -13.67 -6.60
CA LYS A 91 4.39 -14.18 -7.20
C LYS A 91 3.35 -14.42 -6.11
N PRO A 92 2.07 -14.18 -6.39
CA PRO A 92 1.02 -14.70 -5.53
C PRO A 92 1.20 -16.23 -5.42
N PRO A 93 1.08 -16.82 -4.22
CA PRO A 93 1.18 -18.26 -4.08
C PRO A 93 0.09 -18.93 -4.93
N THR A 94 0.49 -19.92 -5.74
CA THR A 94 -0.40 -20.62 -6.67
C THR A 94 -1.61 -21.26 -5.98
N ASP A 95 -1.45 -21.64 -4.70
CA ASP A 95 -2.51 -22.22 -3.87
C ASP A 95 -3.60 -21.21 -3.47
N ALA A 96 -3.34 -19.90 -3.57
CA ALA A 96 -4.35 -18.87 -3.31
C ALA A 96 -5.37 -18.73 -4.46
N ALA A 97 -5.03 -19.17 -5.68
CA ALA A 97 -5.91 -19.12 -6.84
C ALA A 97 -7.06 -20.14 -6.79
N SER A 98 -6.98 -21.16 -5.91
CA SER A 98 -8.01 -22.20 -5.77
C SER A 98 -8.99 -21.97 -4.61
N SER A 99 -8.77 -20.98 -3.74
CA SER A 99 -9.70 -20.71 -2.63
C SER A 99 -10.83 -19.77 -3.10
N SER A 100 -12.01 -20.35 -3.30
CA SER A 100 -13.25 -19.65 -3.70
C SER A 100 -13.91 -18.86 -2.57
N SER A 101 -13.25 -18.74 -1.40
CA SER A 101 -13.75 -17.92 -0.30
C SER A 101 -13.49 -16.45 -0.59
N SER A 102 -14.56 -15.66 -0.65
CA SER A 102 -14.54 -14.20 -0.81
C SER A 102 -13.65 -13.49 0.22
N SER A 103 -13.40 -14.11 1.38
CA SER A 103 -12.47 -13.62 2.40
C SER A 103 -10.99 -13.72 1.99
N ALA A 104 -10.63 -14.65 1.09
CA ALA A 104 -9.27 -14.80 0.58
C ALA A 104 -8.94 -13.82 -0.55
N ARG A 105 -9.94 -13.29 -1.26
CA ARG A 105 -9.74 -12.14 -2.17
C ARG A 105 -9.49 -10.84 -1.41
N ILE A 106 -10.00 -10.75 -0.17
CA ILE A 106 -9.81 -9.60 0.71
C ILE A 106 -8.43 -9.63 1.38
N LEU A 107 -7.78 -10.80 1.51
CA LEU A 107 -6.41 -10.95 2.05
C LEU A 107 -5.28 -10.68 1.04
N GLY A 108 -5.59 -10.04 -0.09
CA GLY A 108 -4.59 -9.53 -1.02
C GLY A 108 -3.82 -10.64 -1.76
N ALA A 109 -3.22 -10.28 -2.88
CA ALA A 109 -2.48 -11.21 -3.73
C ALA A 109 -1.28 -11.92 -3.04
N PHE A 110 -0.97 -11.64 -1.77
CA PHE A 110 0.20 -12.19 -1.09
C PHE A 110 -0.09 -12.36 0.43
N PRO A 111 -0.59 -13.52 0.87
CA PRO A 111 -0.94 -13.75 2.27
C PRO A 111 0.29 -13.78 3.18
N ARG A 112 0.13 -13.38 4.45
CA ARG A 112 1.19 -13.48 5.46
C ARG A 112 1.29 -14.92 5.96
N THR A 113 2.30 -15.65 5.51
CA THR A 113 2.66 -16.99 5.98
C THR A 113 4.16 -17.02 6.25
N GLU A 114 4.66 -18.00 6.99
CA GLU A 114 6.11 -18.16 7.21
C GLU A 114 6.88 -18.32 5.89
N SER A 115 6.31 -19.07 4.94
CA SER A 115 6.91 -19.27 3.61
C SER A 115 6.99 -17.98 2.80
N THR A 116 5.89 -17.22 2.72
CA THR A 116 5.84 -15.95 1.97
C THR A 116 6.70 -14.86 2.62
N GLN A 117 6.78 -14.83 3.96
CA GLN A 117 7.71 -13.95 4.69
C GLN A 117 9.17 -14.30 4.39
N ALA A 118 9.52 -15.57 4.42
CA ALA A 118 10.88 -16.02 4.07
C ALA A 118 11.23 -15.69 2.61
N GLU A 119 10.29 -15.87 1.67
CA GLU A 119 10.52 -15.50 0.27
C GLU A 119 10.68 -14.00 0.09
N LEU A 120 9.84 -13.17 0.72
CA LEU A 120 9.96 -11.72 0.71
C LEU A 120 11.35 -11.27 1.16
N LEU A 121 11.80 -11.75 2.32
CA LEU A 121 13.12 -11.43 2.87
C LEU A 121 14.24 -11.87 1.93
N LYS A 122 14.17 -13.09 1.40
CA LYS A 122 15.17 -13.62 0.47
C LYS A 122 15.27 -12.77 -0.81
N ARG A 123 14.14 -12.37 -1.40
CA ARG A 123 14.13 -11.52 -2.59
C ARG A 123 14.63 -10.12 -2.30
N TYR A 124 14.18 -9.55 -1.19
CA TYR A 124 14.62 -8.25 -0.71
C TYR A 124 16.14 -8.20 -0.56
N GLU A 125 16.73 -9.09 0.24
CA GLU A 125 18.18 -9.13 0.51
C GLU A 125 19.00 -9.27 -0.78
N HIS A 126 18.57 -10.17 -1.66
CA HIS A 126 19.23 -10.38 -2.95
C HIS A 126 19.18 -9.11 -3.81
N LEU A 127 18.00 -8.55 -4.05
CA LEU A 127 17.83 -7.37 -4.92
C LEU A 127 18.49 -6.13 -4.32
N PHE A 128 18.42 -5.96 -3.00
CA PHE A 128 19.01 -4.83 -2.29
C PHE A 128 20.53 -4.84 -2.40
N LYS A 129 21.15 -6.01 -2.24
CA LYS A 129 22.60 -6.20 -2.38
C LYS A 129 23.06 -6.05 -3.83
N THR A 130 22.37 -6.67 -4.79
CA THR A 130 22.74 -6.59 -6.22
C THR A 130 22.65 -5.16 -6.76
N ASN A 131 21.67 -4.38 -6.28
CA ASN A 131 21.46 -3.00 -6.71
C ASN A 131 22.09 -1.97 -5.76
N ALA A 132 23.08 -2.35 -4.97
CA ALA A 132 23.79 -1.41 -4.12
C ALA A 132 24.33 -0.23 -4.94
N PRO A 133 24.16 1.02 -4.47
CA PRO A 133 24.65 2.19 -5.18
C PRO A 133 26.18 2.20 -5.23
N PRO A 134 26.77 2.93 -6.17
CA PRO A 134 28.21 3.14 -6.19
C PRO A 134 28.63 3.85 -4.90
N ALA A 135 29.81 3.48 -4.41
CA ALA A 135 30.42 4.19 -3.31
C ALA A 135 30.63 5.68 -3.68
N PRO A 136 30.57 6.59 -2.69
CA PRO A 136 30.82 8.00 -2.94
C PRO A 136 32.22 8.21 -3.54
N LYS A 137 32.36 9.22 -4.39
CA LYS A 137 33.66 9.55 -4.98
C LYS A 137 34.65 9.93 -3.88
N GLY A 138 35.80 9.27 -3.85
CA GLY A 138 36.82 9.47 -2.81
C GLY A 138 36.63 8.61 -1.55
N ALA A 139 35.73 7.61 -1.57
CA ALA A 139 35.59 6.65 -0.48
C ALA A 139 36.86 5.80 -0.29
N ASP A 140 37.15 5.45 0.96
CA ASP A 140 38.22 4.52 1.29
C ASP A 140 38.07 3.16 0.58
N PRO A 141 39.17 2.42 0.34
CA PRO A 141 39.15 1.18 -0.45
C PRO A 141 38.14 0.13 0.07
N ALA A 142 37.97 0.06 1.40
CA ALA A 142 37.03 -0.86 2.03
C ALA A 142 35.55 -0.48 1.81
N ALA A 143 35.26 0.82 1.67
CA ALA A 143 33.93 1.31 1.35
C ALA A 143 33.65 1.24 -0.17
N ALA A 144 34.67 1.50 -0.99
CA ALA A 144 34.62 1.31 -2.44
C ALA A 144 34.30 -0.14 -2.82
N ALA A 145 34.88 -1.12 -2.11
CA ALA A 145 34.63 -2.54 -2.31
C ALA A 145 33.19 -2.99 -1.95
N LYS A 146 32.45 -2.19 -1.18
CA LYS A 146 31.05 -2.44 -0.82
C LYS A 146 30.06 -1.74 -1.75
N GLY A 147 30.53 -0.82 -2.61
CA GLY A 147 29.70 -0.15 -3.61
C GLY A 147 29.31 -1.11 -4.73
N GLY A 148 28.05 -1.05 -5.16
CA GLY A 148 27.57 -1.79 -6.31
C GLY A 148 27.50 -0.94 -7.58
N GLN A 149 26.98 -1.53 -8.65
CA GLN A 149 26.71 -0.84 -9.91
C GLN A 149 25.26 -0.31 -10.00
N GLY A 150 24.49 -0.45 -8.91
CA GLY A 150 23.10 -0.04 -8.86
C GLY A 150 22.92 1.45 -8.62
N SER A 151 21.72 1.85 -8.21
CA SER A 151 21.40 3.25 -7.91
C SER A 151 20.63 3.37 -6.61
N PHE A 152 20.81 4.50 -5.92
CA PHE A 152 20.03 4.83 -4.73
C PHE A 152 18.53 4.84 -5.01
N TYR A 153 18.12 5.25 -6.23
CA TYR A 153 16.73 5.23 -6.65
C TYR A 153 16.15 3.81 -6.65
N VAL A 154 16.86 2.85 -7.26
CA VAL A 154 16.40 1.45 -7.31
C VAL A 154 16.38 0.84 -5.92
N GLN A 155 17.41 1.07 -5.09
CA GLN A 155 17.38 0.62 -3.69
C GLN A 155 16.20 1.21 -2.91
N SER A 156 15.91 2.50 -3.09
CA SER A 156 14.78 3.16 -2.43
C SER A 156 13.44 2.55 -2.85
N LYS A 157 13.30 2.16 -4.13
CA LYS A 157 12.11 1.44 -4.64
C LYS A 157 11.97 0.04 -4.03
N ILE A 158 13.08 -0.69 -3.88
CA ILE A 158 13.10 -2.02 -3.25
C ILE A 158 12.67 -1.94 -1.78
N VAL A 159 13.19 -0.95 -1.04
CA VAL A 159 12.82 -0.72 0.37
C VAL A 159 11.35 -0.37 0.49
N ARG A 160 10.86 0.60 -0.30
CA ARG A 160 9.44 0.98 -0.29
C ARG A 160 8.51 -0.16 -0.68
N ALA A 161 8.94 -1.04 -1.60
CA ALA A 161 8.16 -2.21 -1.96
C ALA A 161 8.00 -3.18 -0.79
N ARG A 162 9.06 -3.40 0.00
CA ARG A 162 8.98 -4.23 1.21
C ARG A 162 8.03 -3.60 2.23
N GLU A 163 8.22 -2.32 2.55
CA GLU A 163 7.38 -1.56 3.49
C GLU A 163 5.90 -1.59 3.07
N ARG A 164 5.62 -1.47 1.77
CA ARG A 164 4.25 -1.54 1.25
C ARG A 164 3.60 -2.90 1.50
N ILE A 165 4.33 -4.01 1.34
CA ILE A 165 3.82 -5.36 1.60
C ILE A 165 3.62 -5.58 3.10
N GLU A 166 4.57 -5.13 3.93
CA GLU A 166 4.47 -5.20 5.40
C GLU A 166 3.25 -4.39 5.91
N ALA A 167 3.03 -3.19 5.38
CA ALA A 167 1.88 -2.37 5.73
C ALA A 167 0.54 -2.99 5.28
N GLU A 168 0.52 -3.73 4.17
CA GLU A 168 -0.65 -4.51 3.76
C GLU A 168 -0.96 -5.58 4.80
N TRP A 169 0.04 -6.38 5.19
CA TRP A 169 -0.13 -7.42 6.20
C TRP A 169 -0.59 -6.87 7.55
N GLU A 170 -0.06 -5.72 7.97
CA GLU A 170 -0.46 -5.05 9.20
C GLU A 170 -1.91 -4.54 9.13
N ALA A 171 -2.35 -4.02 7.99
CA ALA A 171 -3.73 -3.54 7.82
C ALA A 171 -4.77 -4.66 7.93
N TYR A 172 -4.38 -5.89 7.59
CA TYR A 172 -5.23 -7.08 7.72
C TYR A 172 -4.92 -7.92 8.97
N ALA A 173 -3.93 -7.53 9.79
CA ALA A 173 -3.65 -8.18 11.05
C ALA A 173 -4.81 -7.97 12.04
N PRO A 174 -5.17 -8.97 12.86
CA PRO A 174 -6.19 -8.79 13.88
C PRO A 174 -5.68 -7.76 14.90
N LYS A 175 -6.25 -6.56 14.90
CA LYS A 175 -5.94 -5.56 15.91
C LYS A 175 -6.43 -6.06 17.27
N PRO A 176 -5.61 -6.03 18.33
CA PRO A 176 -6.09 -6.30 19.67
C PRO A 176 -7.23 -5.32 19.98
N LYS A 177 -8.32 -5.82 20.56
CA LYS A 177 -9.44 -4.99 21.00
C LYS A 177 -8.93 -4.11 22.15
N GLU A 178 -8.55 -2.87 21.84
CA GLU A 178 -8.34 -1.85 22.86
C GLU A 178 -9.71 -1.50 23.44
N GLY A 179 -10.01 -2.04 24.61
CA GLY A 179 -11.32 -1.83 25.22
C GLY A 179 -11.64 -2.59 26.51
N GLU A 180 -10.68 -2.93 27.38
CA GLU A 180 -10.95 -3.18 28.81
C GLU A 180 -9.72 -2.78 29.63
N GLY A 181 -9.73 -1.60 30.25
CA GLY A 181 -8.63 -1.18 31.13
C GLY A 181 -8.41 0.32 31.31
N GLN A 182 -9.46 1.15 31.29
CA GLN A 182 -9.37 2.55 31.73
C GLN A 182 -10.62 2.91 32.55
N GLN A 183 -10.69 2.36 33.77
CA GLN A 183 -11.53 2.89 34.85
C GLN A 183 -11.03 2.32 36.20
N ALA A 184 -9.89 2.81 36.69
CA ALA A 184 -9.50 2.78 38.11
C ALA A 184 -8.15 3.47 38.31
N ALA A 185 -8.13 4.80 38.28
CA ALA A 185 -7.11 5.61 38.98
C ALA A 185 -7.48 7.10 38.86
N GLN A 186 -8.62 7.48 39.44
CA GLN A 186 -8.90 8.88 39.76
C GLN A 186 -9.47 8.90 41.17
N GLY A 187 -8.61 9.24 42.13
CA GLY A 187 -8.99 9.37 43.54
C GLY A 187 -7.79 9.21 44.47
N SER A 188 -7.50 10.26 45.23
CA SER A 188 -6.43 10.42 46.24
C SER A 188 -5.03 10.63 45.64
N SER A 189 -4.27 11.68 45.93
CA SER A 189 -4.25 12.55 47.11
C SER A 189 -3.40 13.79 46.79
N GLU A 190 -3.92 15.00 47.03
CA GLU A 190 -3.11 16.22 47.12
C GLU A 190 -3.70 17.11 48.22
N ALA A 191 -3.26 16.85 49.44
CA ALA A 191 -3.33 17.78 50.54
C ALA A 191 -1.99 17.75 51.26
N SER A 192 -1.54 18.94 51.66
CA SER A 192 -0.40 19.26 52.52
C SER A 192 0.93 19.59 51.82
N GLY A 193 1.37 20.83 52.02
CA GLY A 193 2.66 21.34 51.54
C GLY A 193 2.78 22.85 51.63
N SER A 194 2.38 23.45 52.76
CA SER A 194 2.66 24.84 53.07
C SER A 194 4.16 25.00 53.38
N GLY A 195 4.83 25.94 52.73
CA GLY A 195 6.21 26.27 53.08
C GLY A 195 6.90 27.14 52.03
N SER A 196 6.53 28.42 51.95
CA SER A 196 7.38 29.42 51.29
C SER A 196 7.58 30.58 52.26
N GLY A 197 8.78 30.63 52.81
CA GLY A 197 9.29 31.71 53.62
C GLY A 197 10.38 32.47 52.88
N SER A 198 10.24 33.79 52.90
CA SER A 198 11.29 34.81 53.09
C SER A 198 11.96 35.46 51.87
N GLY A 199 12.00 36.80 51.92
CA GLY A 199 12.94 37.67 51.20
C GLY A 199 12.28 38.79 50.37
N SER A 200 11.62 39.78 50.98
CA SER A 200 12.20 41.11 51.31
C SER A 200 12.51 42.01 50.10
N GLY A 201 11.75 43.10 49.96
CA GLY A 201 11.98 44.15 48.96
C GLY A 201 10.94 45.27 49.10
N SER A 202 11.13 46.11 50.11
CA SER A 202 10.27 47.21 50.52
C SER A 202 10.44 48.49 49.67
N GLN A 203 9.35 49.27 49.63
CA GLN A 203 9.24 50.74 49.57
C GLN A 203 8.87 51.47 48.27
N SER A 204 7.72 52.15 48.40
CA SER A 204 7.43 53.54 47.98
C SER A 204 7.06 53.71 46.48
N GLN A 205 6.07 54.50 46.05
CA GLN A 205 5.35 55.64 46.62
C GLN A 205 3.93 55.71 45.99
N SER A 206 2.96 56.22 46.73
CA SER A 206 1.71 56.76 46.17
C SER A 206 1.94 58.21 45.68
N PRO A 207 1.08 58.72 44.79
CA PRO A 207 0.33 59.91 45.19
C PRO A 207 -1.17 59.86 44.84
N PRO A 208 -1.98 60.75 45.45
CA PRO A 208 -3.44 60.67 45.50
C PRO A 208 -4.12 61.62 44.49
N SER A 209 -5.43 61.46 44.29
CA SER A 209 -6.46 62.46 43.88
C SER A 209 -7.72 61.68 43.45
N SER A 210 -8.96 61.94 43.85
CA SER A 210 -9.61 63.03 44.62
C SER A 210 -10.85 62.47 45.31
#